data_AF-A0A108U4M1-F1
#
_entry.id   AF-A0A108U4M1-F1
#
_cell.length_a   1.000
_cell.length_b   1.000
_cell.length_c   1.000
_cell.angle_alpha   90.00
_cell.angle_beta   90.00
_cell.angle_gamma   90.00
#
_symmetry.space_group_name_H-M   'P 1'
#
loop_
_entity.id
_entity.type
_entity.pdbx_description
1 polymer ?
#
loop_
_entity_poly.entity_id
_entity_poly.type
_entity_poly.pdbx_seq_one_letter_code
_entity_poly.pdbx_strand_id
1 'polypeptide(L)'
;MSDTPDTNSSIWAVPAFLPALQPDLTDEAIADVETRLGIVFPAALIAVLREQNGGYLRRTLADSGNRMIWGIGPRAQSIGDNYWWSLLDKPDGWLPQQPRRLVPFDSDGHWYLCLDYRNDGEPCITWFDLDEQAEQSVAANMTAFLAMLRTHDETKLGLVTDLSLDDCASRLNDMFARPSEPREPEDLYGYAFFGWFLEDGWVQLEPNRVARDFVSRQDEATYQALKDRLPGTALRFPEHPDAALIVHCGNERTAASTEAALVRAGFDVRRLQTHKAQG
;
A
#
# COMPACT_ATOMS: atom_id res chain seq x y z
N MET A 1 -8.34 13.90 29.82
CA MET A 1 -7.79 12.80 29.00
C MET A 1 -8.95 12.26 28.23
N SER A 2 -9.08 12.68 26.97
CA SER A 2 -10.23 12.39 26.13
C SER A 2 -9.94 11.11 25.37
N ASP A 3 -10.57 10.01 25.79
CA ASP A 3 -10.68 8.79 25.00
C ASP A 3 -11.52 9.13 23.77
N THR A 4 -10.84 9.36 22.66
CA THR A 4 -11.46 9.37 21.34
C THR A 4 -11.30 7.93 20.83
N PRO A 5 -12.37 7.23 20.45
CA PRO A 5 -12.22 5.91 19.87
C PRO A 5 -11.40 6.06 18.59
N ASP A 6 -10.24 5.43 18.57
CA ASP A 6 -9.32 5.36 17.44
C ASP A 6 -10.07 4.86 16.18
N THR A 7 -10.58 5.78 15.36
CA THR A 7 -10.89 5.52 13.95
C THR A 7 -9.58 5.49 13.18
N ASN A 8 -8.67 4.59 13.57
CA ASN A 8 -7.32 4.48 13.02
C ASN A 8 -7.37 3.68 11.70
N SER A 9 -8.08 4.23 10.72
CA SER A 9 -8.38 3.60 9.43
C SER A 9 -7.62 4.31 8.30
N SER A 10 -6.32 4.54 8.50
CA SER A 10 -5.49 5.07 7.42
C SER A 10 -5.49 4.12 6.23
N ILE A 11 -5.49 4.68 5.02
CA ILE A 11 -5.36 3.92 3.77
C ILE A 11 -3.91 3.52 3.49
N TRP A 12 -2.94 4.13 4.18
CA TRP A 12 -1.52 3.95 3.96
C TRP A 12 -1.02 2.63 4.53
N ALA A 13 -0.10 1.99 3.80
CA ALA A 13 0.60 0.80 4.28
C ALA A 13 1.54 1.16 5.43
N VAL A 14 1.67 0.23 6.38
CA VAL A 14 2.63 0.28 7.47
C VAL A 14 3.53 -0.96 7.36
N PRO A 15 4.87 -0.82 7.46
CA PRO A 15 5.60 0.45 7.50
C PRO A 15 5.56 1.20 6.16
N ALA A 16 5.70 2.51 6.21
CA ALA A 16 5.86 3.33 5.02
C ALA A 16 7.28 3.15 4.43
N PHE A 17 7.37 2.88 3.12
CA PHE A 17 8.65 2.88 2.42
C PHE A 17 9.10 4.31 2.15
N LEU A 18 10.06 4.82 2.92
CA LEU A 18 10.43 6.24 2.90
C LEU A 18 10.90 6.79 1.56
N PRO A 19 11.62 6.02 0.71
CA PRO A 19 12.00 6.47 -0.62
C PRO A 19 10.80 6.80 -1.53
N ALA A 20 9.65 6.14 -1.33
CA ALA A 20 8.42 6.38 -2.10
C ALA A 20 7.56 7.54 -1.56
N LEU A 21 7.95 8.17 -0.45
CA LEU A 21 7.27 9.36 0.05
C LEU A 21 7.77 10.61 -0.70
N GLN A 22 7.08 11.73 -0.56
CA GLN A 22 7.59 13.08 -0.85
C GLN A 22 7.92 13.79 0.48
N PRO A 23 8.59 14.96 0.48
CA PRO A 23 8.69 15.83 1.66
C PRO A 23 7.30 16.18 2.22
N ASP A 24 7.25 16.79 3.39
CA ASP A 24 5.97 17.18 3.99
C ASP A 24 5.23 18.15 3.06
N LEU A 25 3.93 17.91 2.90
CA LEU A 25 3.12 18.64 1.93
C LEU A 25 2.86 20.06 2.44
N THR A 26 3.23 21.06 1.64
CA THR A 26 2.97 22.48 1.93
C THR A 26 2.02 23.09 0.91
N ASP A 27 1.35 24.18 1.29
CA ASP A 27 0.43 24.89 0.41
C ASP A 27 1.17 25.49 -0.80
N GLU A 28 2.43 25.89 -0.62
CA GLU A 28 3.29 26.38 -1.70
C GLU A 28 3.62 25.29 -2.71
N ALA A 29 3.93 24.07 -2.24
CA ALA A 29 4.20 22.94 -3.12
C ALA A 29 2.94 22.54 -3.93
N ILE A 30 1.76 22.61 -3.31
CA ILE A 30 0.48 22.39 -4.00
C ILE A 30 0.28 23.46 -5.08
N ALA A 31 0.36 24.74 -4.70
CA ALA A 31 0.11 25.87 -5.60
C ALA A 31 1.09 25.92 -6.78
N ASP A 32 2.36 25.58 -6.56
CA ASP A 32 3.37 25.49 -7.62
C ASP A 32 2.98 24.45 -8.69
N VAL A 33 2.62 23.24 -8.25
CA VAL A 33 2.23 22.16 -9.18
C VAL A 33 0.91 22.48 -9.88
N GLU A 34 -0.09 22.99 -9.15
CA GLU A 34 -1.36 23.44 -9.74
C GLU A 34 -1.16 24.51 -10.81
N THR A 35 -0.32 25.51 -10.54
CA THR A 35 0.01 26.59 -11.48
C THR A 35 0.74 26.03 -12.71
N ARG A 36 1.73 25.17 -12.50
CA ARG A 36 2.54 24.57 -13.57
C ARG A 36 1.70 23.68 -14.50
N LEU A 37 0.78 22.90 -13.93
CA LEU A 37 -0.10 22.00 -14.68
C LEU A 37 -1.38 22.68 -15.17
N GLY A 38 -1.73 23.87 -14.66
CA GLY A 38 -2.96 24.59 -14.99
C GLY A 38 -4.22 23.89 -14.50
N ILE A 39 -4.17 23.25 -13.32
CA ILE A 39 -5.26 22.49 -12.72
C ILE A 39 -5.51 22.92 -11.27
N VAL A 40 -6.60 22.40 -10.68
CA VAL A 40 -6.84 22.42 -9.24
C VAL A 40 -7.02 20.99 -8.77
N PHE A 41 -6.26 20.56 -7.76
CA PHE A 41 -6.36 19.21 -7.25
C PHE A 41 -7.68 18.97 -6.51
N PRO A 42 -8.23 17.73 -6.57
CA PRO A 42 -9.36 17.36 -5.75
C PRO A 42 -9.05 17.52 -4.26
N ALA A 43 -9.95 18.16 -3.51
CA ALA A 43 -9.77 18.36 -2.07
C ALA A 43 -9.55 17.04 -1.31
N ALA A 44 -10.22 15.96 -1.74
CA ALA A 44 -10.06 14.64 -1.15
C ALA A 44 -8.65 14.05 -1.37
N LEU A 45 -8.00 14.34 -2.50
CA LEU A 45 -6.60 13.94 -2.74
C LEU A 45 -5.67 14.68 -1.80
N ILE A 46 -5.83 16.00 -1.70
CA ILE A 46 -5.01 16.83 -0.81
C ILE A 46 -5.17 16.41 0.65
N ALA A 47 -6.39 16.09 1.10
CA ALA A 47 -6.63 15.61 2.45
C ALA A 47 -5.82 14.34 2.77
N VAL A 48 -5.82 13.37 1.85
CA VAL A 48 -5.04 12.13 1.98
C VAL A 48 -3.53 12.38 1.93
N LEU A 49 -3.06 13.25 1.03
CA LEU A 49 -1.64 13.59 0.92
C LEU A 49 -1.11 14.40 2.12
N ARG A 50 -1.98 15.08 2.87
CA ARG A 50 -1.61 15.72 4.15
C ARG A 50 -1.40 14.70 5.27
N GLU A 51 -2.04 13.53 5.22
CA GLU A 51 -1.75 12.44 6.17
C GLU A 51 -0.38 11.82 5.88
N GLN A 52 -0.12 11.53 4.60
CA GLN A 52 1.18 11.05 4.11
C GLN A 52 1.34 11.46 2.65
N ASN A 53 2.40 12.20 2.33
CA ASN A 53 2.59 12.75 0.99
C ASN A 53 3.13 11.68 0.01
N GLY A 54 2.27 10.76 -0.39
CA GLY A 54 2.55 9.64 -1.29
C GLY A 54 2.89 8.34 -0.57
N GLY A 55 3.10 7.27 -1.34
CA GLY A 55 3.55 5.96 -0.84
C GLY A 55 2.54 4.83 -1.06
N TYR A 56 2.87 3.64 -0.55
CA TYR A 56 2.06 2.44 -0.74
C TYR A 56 0.78 2.46 0.09
N LEU A 57 -0.27 1.88 -0.49
CA LEU A 57 -1.58 1.73 0.11
C LEU A 57 -1.71 0.36 0.79
N ARG A 58 -2.38 0.35 1.94
CA ARG A 58 -2.95 -0.84 2.56
C ARG A 58 -4.26 -1.27 1.89
N ARG A 59 -5.00 -0.29 1.36
CA ARG A 59 -6.29 -0.50 0.71
C ARG A 59 -6.17 -0.15 -0.77
N THR A 60 -6.49 -1.10 -1.63
CA THR A 60 -6.32 -0.94 -3.08
C THR A 60 -7.60 -1.29 -3.83
N LEU A 61 -7.66 -0.90 -5.10
CA LEU A 61 -8.70 -1.36 -6.01
C LEU A 61 -8.51 -2.84 -6.35
N ALA A 62 -9.60 -3.62 -6.29
CA ALA A 62 -9.59 -5.02 -6.72
C ALA A 62 -9.18 -5.13 -8.20
N ASP A 63 -8.39 -6.17 -8.52
CA ASP A 63 -8.02 -6.57 -9.87
C ASP A 63 -7.43 -5.47 -10.78
N SER A 64 -6.88 -4.41 -10.20
CA SER A 64 -6.33 -3.27 -10.95
C SER A 64 -4.80 -3.23 -10.93
N GLY A 65 -4.12 -3.73 -9.91
CA GLY A 65 -2.69 -3.50 -9.73
C GLY A 65 -2.35 -2.14 -9.07
N ASN A 66 -3.36 -1.30 -8.78
CA ASN A 66 -3.22 -0.12 -7.92
C ASN A 66 -2.55 -0.51 -6.60
N ARG A 67 -1.48 0.19 -6.25
CA ARG A 67 -0.67 -0.11 -5.06
C ARG A 67 -0.24 1.11 -4.30
N MET A 68 -0.29 2.29 -4.91
CA MET A 68 0.19 3.51 -4.29
C MET A 68 -0.64 4.72 -4.71
N ILE A 69 -0.37 5.83 -4.04
CA ILE A 69 -0.70 7.17 -4.54
C ILE A 69 0.62 7.94 -4.57
N TRP A 70 0.88 8.62 -5.68
CA TRP A 70 2.04 9.49 -5.83
C TRP A 70 1.88 10.75 -4.98
N GLY A 71 2.99 11.24 -4.44
CA GLY A 71 2.97 12.48 -3.67
C GLY A 71 3.14 13.73 -4.56
N ILE A 72 3.15 14.89 -3.92
CA ILE A 72 3.54 16.16 -4.55
C ILE A 72 4.92 16.54 -4.00
N GLY A 73 5.93 16.56 -4.87
CA GLY A 73 7.28 16.95 -4.45
C GLY A 73 8.35 16.65 -5.50
N PRO A 74 9.65 16.77 -5.12
CA PRO A 74 10.77 16.69 -6.05
C PRO A 74 11.30 15.27 -6.28
N ARG A 75 10.82 14.25 -5.56
CA ARG A 75 11.28 12.86 -5.74
C ARG A 75 10.51 12.18 -6.86
N ALA A 76 11.05 11.08 -7.40
CA ALA A 76 10.35 10.25 -8.35
C ALA A 76 8.98 9.78 -7.81
N GLN A 77 8.06 9.40 -8.70
CA GLN A 77 6.65 9.14 -8.36
C GLN A 77 5.98 10.38 -7.75
N SER A 78 6.13 11.51 -8.45
CA SER A 78 5.50 12.78 -8.14
C SER A 78 4.38 13.06 -9.14
N ILE A 79 3.22 13.46 -8.64
CA ILE A 79 2.07 13.91 -9.47
C ILE A 79 2.47 15.09 -10.37
N GLY A 80 3.43 15.92 -9.91
CA GLY A 80 3.92 17.05 -10.68
C GLY A 80 4.76 16.66 -11.90
N ASP A 81 5.33 15.46 -11.92
CA ASP A 81 6.17 14.96 -13.00
C ASP A 81 5.29 14.20 -14.00
N ASN A 82 4.45 14.94 -14.72
CA ASN A 82 3.41 14.37 -15.56
C ASN A 82 3.99 13.61 -16.77
N TYR A 83 3.92 12.28 -16.72
CA TYR A 83 4.41 11.37 -17.76
C TYR A 83 3.86 11.73 -19.15
N TRP A 84 2.55 11.93 -19.29
CA TRP A 84 1.93 12.21 -20.58
C TRP A 84 2.48 13.46 -21.25
N TRP A 85 2.82 14.48 -20.47
CA TRP A 85 3.38 15.71 -20.99
C TRP A 85 4.80 15.51 -21.51
N SER A 86 5.59 14.64 -20.87
CA SER A 86 6.95 14.32 -21.32
C SER A 86 6.98 13.63 -22.69
N LEU A 87 5.92 12.89 -23.04
CA LEU A 87 5.77 12.21 -24.33
C LEU A 87 5.29 13.12 -25.47
N LEU A 88 4.77 14.31 -25.17
CA LEU A 88 4.22 15.20 -26.20
C LEU A 88 5.27 15.71 -27.18
N ASP A 89 6.50 15.90 -26.73
CA ASP A 89 7.59 16.41 -27.56
C ASP A 89 8.19 15.31 -28.45
N LYS A 90 8.02 14.04 -28.06
CA LYS A 90 8.53 12.86 -28.77
C LYS A 90 7.57 11.68 -28.57
N PRO A 91 6.44 11.64 -29.28
CA PRO A 91 5.50 10.53 -29.16
C PRO A 91 6.17 9.26 -29.68
N ASP A 92 6.47 8.33 -28.78
CA ASP A 92 6.88 6.97 -29.10
C ASP A 92 5.79 6.03 -28.55
N GLY A 93 4.85 5.66 -29.41
CA GLY A 93 3.71 4.81 -29.04
C GLY A 93 2.35 5.53 -28.99
N TRP A 94 1.40 4.88 -28.33
CA TRP A 94 0.02 5.36 -28.20
C TRP A 94 -0.07 6.51 -27.18
N LEU A 95 -0.89 7.51 -27.50
CA LEU A 95 -1.21 8.61 -26.59
C LEU A 95 -2.73 8.78 -26.47
N PRO A 96 -3.25 8.93 -25.25
CA PRO A 96 -4.65 9.22 -25.05
C PRO A 96 -5.01 10.60 -25.62
N GLN A 97 -6.29 10.80 -25.95
CA GLN A 97 -6.76 12.09 -26.44
C GLN A 97 -6.62 13.16 -25.36
N GLN A 98 -6.20 14.37 -25.76
CA GLN A 98 -5.98 15.51 -24.86
C GLN A 98 -5.08 15.16 -23.65
N PRO A 99 -3.87 14.61 -23.89
CA PRO A 99 -2.99 14.11 -22.81
C PRO A 99 -2.58 15.22 -21.83
N ARG A 100 -2.64 16.49 -22.24
CA ARG A 100 -2.42 17.63 -21.35
C ARG A 100 -3.45 17.76 -20.22
N ARG A 101 -4.64 17.17 -20.37
CA ARG A 101 -5.73 17.17 -19.38
C ARG A 101 -5.73 15.92 -18.50
N LEU A 102 -4.71 15.07 -18.59
CA LEU A 102 -4.58 13.86 -17.79
C LEU A 102 -3.40 14.02 -16.84
N VAL A 103 -3.62 13.77 -15.56
CA VAL A 103 -2.58 13.87 -14.53
C VAL A 103 -2.45 12.54 -13.81
N PRO A 104 -1.40 11.75 -14.06
CA PRO A 104 -1.21 10.48 -13.40
C PRO A 104 -0.94 10.63 -11.90
N PHE A 105 -1.43 9.67 -11.12
CA PHE A 105 -1.18 9.58 -9.68
C PHE A 105 -0.87 8.16 -9.18
N ASP A 106 -0.92 7.15 -10.06
CA ASP A 106 -0.38 5.80 -9.83
C ASP A 106 -0.08 5.14 -11.18
N SER A 107 0.93 4.27 -11.23
CA SER A 107 1.37 3.53 -12.42
C SER A 107 2.47 2.52 -12.09
N ASP A 108 2.60 1.48 -12.92
CA ASP A 108 3.78 0.61 -12.99
C ASP A 108 4.61 0.79 -14.29
N GLY A 109 4.23 1.75 -15.14
CA GLY A 109 4.81 2.02 -16.45
C GLY A 109 4.01 1.45 -17.63
N HIS A 110 3.19 0.42 -17.42
CA HIS A 110 2.33 -0.20 -18.45
C HIS A 110 0.89 0.32 -18.38
N TRP A 111 0.44 0.72 -17.20
CA TRP A 111 -0.85 1.36 -17.01
C TRP A 111 -0.73 2.63 -16.17
N TYR A 112 -1.73 3.51 -16.23
CA TYR A 112 -1.79 4.73 -15.44
C TYR A 112 -3.20 4.97 -14.89
N LEU A 113 -3.29 5.26 -13.60
CA LEU A 113 -4.45 5.92 -13.01
C LEU A 113 -4.26 7.43 -13.10
N CYS A 114 -5.21 8.13 -13.71
CA CYS A 114 -5.14 9.58 -13.89
C CYS A 114 -6.33 10.31 -13.30
N LEU A 115 -6.07 11.51 -12.78
CA LEU A 115 -7.05 12.57 -12.69
C LEU A 115 -7.35 13.04 -14.12
N ASP A 116 -8.57 12.82 -14.57
CA ASP A 116 -9.01 13.12 -15.93
C ASP A 116 -9.83 14.41 -15.94
N TYR A 117 -9.16 15.49 -16.35
CA TYR A 117 -9.72 16.83 -16.44
C TYR A 117 -10.33 17.12 -17.81
N ARG A 118 -10.59 16.13 -18.69
CA ARG A 118 -11.13 16.40 -20.04
C ARG A 118 -12.54 16.99 -20.02
N ASN A 119 -13.27 16.77 -18.95
CA ASN A 119 -14.55 17.44 -18.67
C ASN A 119 -14.35 18.67 -17.78
N ASP A 120 -15.31 19.59 -17.80
CA ASP A 120 -15.30 20.74 -16.91
C ASP A 120 -15.75 20.33 -15.49
N GLY A 121 -15.11 20.89 -14.46
CA GLY A 121 -15.40 20.61 -13.05
C GLY A 121 -14.33 19.77 -12.36
N GLU A 122 -14.73 19.03 -11.33
CA GLU A 122 -13.85 18.09 -10.61
C GLU A 122 -13.47 16.92 -11.53
N PRO A 123 -12.19 16.51 -11.60
CA PRO A 123 -11.75 15.44 -12.48
C PRO A 123 -12.34 14.09 -12.05
N CYS A 124 -12.71 13.27 -13.04
CA CYS A 124 -12.97 11.86 -12.80
C CYS A 124 -11.66 11.07 -12.71
N ILE A 125 -11.75 9.80 -12.34
CA ILE A 125 -10.61 8.88 -12.34
C ILE A 125 -10.75 7.93 -13.52
N THR A 126 -9.72 7.89 -14.36
CA THR A 126 -9.66 7.04 -15.55
C THR A 126 -8.39 6.19 -15.50
N TRP A 127 -8.55 4.90 -15.81
CA TRP A 127 -7.48 3.94 -16.02
C TRP A 127 -7.07 3.95 -17.48
N PHE A 128 -5.77 3.93 -17.74
CA PHE A 128 -5.19 3.85 -19.07
C PHE A 128 -4.29 2.62 -19.13
N ASP A 129 -4.53 1.74 -20.09
CA ASP A 129 -3.68 0.60 -20.40
C ASP A 129 -2.92 0.88 -21.68
N LEU A 130 -1.58 0.95 -21.61
CA LEU A 130 -0.74 1.24 -22.77
C LEU A 130 -0.58 0.04 -23.69
N ASP A 131 -0.61 -1.18 -23.16
CA ASP A 131 -0.41 -2.40 -23.91
C ASP A 131 -1.67 -2.72 -24.75
N GLU A 132 -2.84 -2.58 -24.13
CA GLU A 132 -4.14 -2.72 -24.81
C GLU A 132 -4.59 -1.45 -25.55
N GLN A 133 -3.92 -0.31 -25.30
CA GLN A 133 -4.27 1.00 -25.85
C GLN A 133 -5.72 1.39 -25.54
N ALA A 134 -6.13 1.13 -24.29
CA ALA A 134 -7.50 1.29 -23.83
C ALA A 134 -7.58 2.26 -22.66
N GLU A 135 -8.74 2.91 -22.52
CA GLU A 135 -9.07 3.71 -21.35
C GLU A 135 -10.40 3.24 -20.74
N GLN A 136 -10.48 3.23 -19.42
CA GLN A 136 -11.67 2.80 -18.66
C GLN A 136 -11.98 3.79 -17.53
N SER A 137 -13.24 4.22 -17.43
CA SER A 137 -13.69 5.02 -16.29
C SER A 137 -13.69 4.18 -15.00
N VAL A 138 -13.07 4.71 -13.95
CA VAL A 138 -12.92 4.03 -12.66
C VAL A 138 -13.87 4.64 -11.63
N ALA A 139 -13.85 5.96 -11.48
CA ALA A 139 -14.67 6.67 -10.49
C ALA A 139 -15.04 8.07 -10.98
N ALA A 140 -16.18 8.58 -10.51
CA ALA A 140 -16.66 9.91 -10.90
C ALA A 140 -15.78 11.06 -10.34
N ASN A 141 -15.07 10.83 -9.23
CA ASN A 141 -14.14 11.77 -8.61
C ASN A 141 -13.24 11.06 -7.59
N MET A 142 -12.31 11.79 -6.98
CA MET A 142 -11.37 11.25 -5.99
C MET A 142 -12.08 10.68 -4.74
N THR A 143 -13.15 11.33 -4.28
CA THR A 143 -13.91 10.82 -3.11
C THR A 143 -14.51 9.44 -3.40
N ALA A 144 -15.11 9.26 -4.58
CA ALA A 144 -15.65 7.97 -5.01
C ALA A 144 -14.56 6.92 -5.17
N PHE A 145 -13.40 7.28 -5.74
CA PHE A 145 -12.24 6.38 -5.85
C PHE A 145 -11.76 5.89 -4.48
N LEU A 146 -11.54 6.79 -3.52
CA LEU A 146 -11.11 6.43 -2.16
C LEU A 146 -12.14 5.50 -1.48
N ALA A 147 -13.44 5.72 -1.72
CA ALA A 147 -14.52 4.88 -1.22
C ALA A 147 -14.59 3.49 -1.89
N MET A 148 -13.87 3.24 -2.98
CA MET A 148 -13.75 1.92 -3.63
C MET A 148 -12.59 1.09 -3.08
N LEU A 149 -11.60 1.71 -2.42
CA LEU A 149 -10.43 1.00 -1.90
C LEU A 149 -10.80 0.01 -0.80
N ARG A 150 -10.28 -1.21 -0.87
CA ARG A 150 -10.53 -2.29 0.12
C ARG A 150 -9.22 -2.92 0.57
N THR A 151 -9.23 -3.49 1.77
CA THR A 151 -8.16 -4.41 2.18
C THR A 151 -8.34 -5.74 1.45
N HIS A 152 -7.22 -6.37 1.08
CA HIS A 152 -7.17 -7.67 0.42
C HIS A 152 -6.46 -8.65 1.34
N ASP A 153 -7.14 -9.01 2.42
CA ASP A 153 -6.62 -9.77 3.56
C ASP A 153 -7.20 -11.18 3.64
N GLU A 154 -7.78 -11.66 2.54
CA GLU A 154 -8.49 -12.94 2.48
C GLU A 154 -7.60 -14.11 2.89
N THR A 155 -6.33 -14.04 2.52
CA THR A 155 -5.31 -15.05 2.78
C THR A 155 -4.49 -14.76 4.05
N LYS A 156 -4.94 -13.83 4.90
CA LYS A 156 -4.23 -13.44 6.13
C LYS A 156 -4.98 -13.90 7.39
N LEU A 157 -4.23 -14.46 8.33
CA LEU A 157 -4.69 -14.88 9.65
C LEU A 157 -4.00 -14.05 10.73
N GLY A 158 -4.71 -13.65 11.76
CA GLY A 158 -4.17 -13.06 12.97
C GLY A 158 -3.98 -14.12 14.05
N LEU A 159 -2.81 -14.13 14.70
CA LEU A 159 -2.54 -14.95 15.88
C LEU A 159 -2.64 -14.08 17.14
N VAL A 160 -3.54 -14.45 18.04
CA VAL A 160 -3.64 -13.85 19.37
C VAL A 160 -2.74 -14.66 20.30
N THR A 161 -1.59 -14.10 20.65
CA THR A 161 -0.56 -14.81 21.41
C THR A 161 0.35 -13.84 22.16
N ASP A 162 0.94 -14.32 23.26
CA ASP A 162 2.00 -13.68 24.03
C ASP A 162 3.40 -14.17 23.64
N LEU A 163 3.49 -15.17 22.76
CA LEU A 163 4.74 -15.72 22.27
C LEU A 163 5.46 -14.70 21.38
N SER A 164 6.79 -14.73 21.45
CA SER A 164 7.62 -13.95 20.52
C SER A 164 7.48 -14.45 19.08
N LEU A 165 7.93 -13.65 18.12
CA LEU A 165 8.00 -14.05 16.71
C LEU A 165 8.83 -15.34 16.53
N ASP A 166 9.98 -15.42 17.21
CA ASP A 166 10.91 -16.57 17.14
C ASP A 166 10.33 -17.83 17.80
N ASP A 167 9.63 -17.69 18.93
CA ASP A 167 8.97 -18.81 19.60
C ASP A 167 7.80 -19.34 18.76
N CYS A 168 7.02 -18.45 18.15
CA CYS A 168 5.97 -18.84 17.20
C CYS A 168 6.58 -19.52 15.98
N ALA A 169 7.61 -18.96 15.38
CA ALA A 169 8.29 -19.55 14.22
C ALA A 169 8.82 -20.95 14.55
N SER A 170 9.40 -21.14 15.73
CA SER A 170 9.88 -22.44 16.21
C SER A 170 8.74 -23.48 16.28
N ARG A 171 7.56 -23.09 16.80
CA ARG A 171 6.37 -23.98 16.80
C ARG A 171 5.84 -24.25 15.40
N LEU A 172 5.86 -23.28 14.51
CA LEU A 172 5.46 -23.45 13.10
C LEU A 172 6.43 -24.39 12.38
N ASN A 173 7.73 -24.36 12.70
CA ASN A 173 8.70 -25.31 12.16
C ASN A 173 8.36 -26.76 12.50
N ASP A 174 8.02 -27.02 13.77
CA ASP A 174 7.57 -28.34 14.21
C ASP A 174 6.26 -28.75 13.54
N MET A 175 5.29 -27.81 13.47
CA MET A 175 3.99 -28.03 12.85
C MET A 175 4.09 -28.38 11.36
N PHE A 176 4.96 -27.68 10.62
CA PHE A 176 5.21 -27.94 9.20
C PHE A 176 6.25 -29.03 8.94
N ALA A 177 6.84 -29.61 10.01
CA ALA A 177 7.94 -30.56 9.95
C ALA A 177 9.12 -30.09 9.07
N ARG A 178 9.39 -28.77 9.05
CA ARG A 178 10.46 -28.17 8.28
C ARG A 178 10.86 -26.80 8.83
N PRO A 179 12.15 -26.41 8.74
CA PRO A 179 12.56 -25.08 9.17
C PRO A 179 12.02 -24.01 8.22
N SER A 180 11.76 -22.83 8.78
CA SER A 180 11.55 -21.60 8.04
C SER A 180 12.79 -21.22 7.25
N GLU A 181 12.61 -20.61 6.08
CA GLU A 181 13.70 -19.93 5.39
C GLU A 181 13.98 -18.58 6.08
N PRO A 182 15.23 -18.33 6.51
CA PRO A 182 15.59 -17.01 7.02
C PRO A 182 15.54 -16.01 5.87
N ARG A 183 14.79 -14.91 6.04
CA ARG A 183 14.90 -13.74 5.19
C ARG A 183 15.42 -12.59 6.04
N GLU A 184 16.55 -12.02 5.63
CA GLU A 184 17.15 -10.94 6.39
C GLU A 184 16.23 -9.68 6.35
N PRO A 185 15.96 -9.08 7.51
CA PRO A 185 14.83 -8.16 7.74
C PRO A 185 15.00 -6.75 7.18
N GLU A 186 16.24 -6.31 6.98
CA GLU A 186 16.55 -4.88 6.91
C GLU A 186 16.19 -4.23 5.57
N ASP A 187 16.16 -5.01 4.49
CA ASP A 187 16.06 -4.45 3.14
C ASP A 187 14.68 -4.56 2.48
N LEU A 188 13.82 -5.48 2.94
CA LEU A 188 12.55 -5.75 2.26
C LEU A 188 11.37 -4.99 2.89
N TYR A 189 11.24 -5.05 4.22
CA TYR A 189 10.08 -4.49 4.93
C TYR A 189 10.44 -3.74 6.21
N GLY A 190 11.72 -3.71 6.62
CA GLY A 190 12.15 -3.07 7.87
C GLY A 190 11.77 -3.81 9.15
N TYR A 191 11.37 -5.09 9.05
CA TYR A 191 11.09 -5.94 10.20
C TYR A 191 11.35 -7.43 9.89
N ALA A 192 11.58 -8.22 10.94
CA ALA A 192 11.79 -9.66 10.84
C ALA A 192 10.53 -10.43 10.53
N PHE A 193 10.67 -11.47 9.72
CA PHE A 193 9.60 -12.39 9.37
C PHE A 193 10.18 -13.76 9.00
N PHE A 194 9.33 -14.78 9.06
CA PHE A 194 9.70 -16.16 8.75
C PHE A 194 8.83 -16.69 7.63
N GLY A 195 9.44 -17.38 6.66
CA GLY A 195 8.74 -17.94 5.50
C GLY A 195 8.83 -19.46 5.43
N TRP A 196 7.77 -20.11 4.98
CA TRP A 196 7.75 -21.54 4.66
C TRP A 196 7.17 -21.72 3.26
N PHE A 197 7.87 -22.48 2.43
CA PHE A 197 7.30 -23.02 1.19
C PHE A 197 6.70 -24.38 1.49
N LEU A 198 5.41 -24.53 1.23
CA LEU A 198 4.63 -25.75 1.44
C LEU A 198 4.22 -26.33 0.07
N GLU A 199 3.68 -27.54 0.06
CA GLU A 199 3.26 -28.18 -1.19
C GLU A 199 2.17 -27.38 -1.92
N ASP A 200 1.21 -26.83 -1.17
CA ASP A 200 0.06 -26.08 -1.72
C ASP A 200 0.30 -24.56 -1.82
N GLY A 201 1.50 -24.05 -1.54
CA GLY A 201 1.78 -22.60 -1.57
C GLY A 201 2.87 -22.17 -0.60
N TRP A 202 2.77 -20.95 -0.08
CA TRP A 202 3.72 -20.43 0.91
C TRP A 202 2.99 -19.80 2.09
N VAL A 203 3.68 -19.75 3.23
CA VAL A 203 3.22 -19.13 4.48
C VAL A 203 4.31 -18.18 4.97
N GLN A 204 3.93 -17.01 5.45
CA GLN A 204 4.82 -16.04 6.06
C GLN A 204 4.27 -15.62 7.42
N LEU A 205 5.10 -15.65 8.46
CA LEU A 205 4.78 -15.18 9.81
C LEU A 205 5.45 -13.84 10.03
N GLU A 206 4.65 -12.84 10.40
CA GLU A 206 5.07 -11.45 10.49
C GLU A 206 4.51 -10.79 11.76
N PRO A 207 5.21 -9.82 12.35
CA PRO A 207 4.63 -8.99 13.40
C PRO A 207 3.49 -8.10 12.86
N ASN A 208 2.46 -7.89 13.68
CA ASN A 208 1.43 -6.87 13.39
C ASN A 208 1.88 -5.47 13.82
N ARG A 209 2.60 -5.36 14.94
CA ARG A 209 3.22 -4.09 15.38
C ARG A 209 4.65 -4.00 14.86
N VAL A 210 4.90 -2.99 14.03
CA VAL A 210 6.20 -2.77 13.36
C VAL A 210 6.59 -1.29 13.45
N ALA A 211 7.82 -0.96 13.05
CA ALA A 211 8.22 0.43 12.87
C ALA A 211 7.22 1.17 11.96
N ARG A 212 7.08 2.49 12.10
CA ARG A 212 6.16 3.23 11.22
C ARG A 212 6.68 3.35 9.80
N ASP A 213 7.99 3.24 9.63
CA ASP A 213 8.66 3.39 8.36
C ASP A 213 9.83 2.41 8.20
N PHE A 214 10.35 2.35 6.99
CA PHE A 214 11.62 1.72 6.70
C PHE A 214 12.28 2.33 5.47
N VAL A 215 13.59 2.14 5.40
CA VAL A 215 14.42 2.48 4.25
C VAL A 215 15.46 1.38 4.11
N SER A 216 15.57 0.82 2.90
CA SER A 216 16.60 -0.20 2.62
C SER A 216 17.99 0.42 2.74
N ARG A 217 18.96 -0.39 3.16
CA ARG A 217 20.37 -0.02 3.27
C ARG A 217 21.15 -0.14 1.96
N GLN A 218 20.47 -0.41 0.85
CA GLN A 218 21.09 -0.49 -0.48
C GLN A 218 21.74 0.83 -0.92
N ASP A 219 21.21 1.97 -0.48
CA ASP A 219 21.80 3.30 -0.69
C ASP A 219 22.00 4.01 0.66
N GLU A 220 23.25 4.06 1.10
CA GLU A 220 23.65 4.66 2.38
C GLU A 220 23.27 6.14 2.49
N ALA A 221 23.34 6.90 1.39
CA ALA A 221 23.01 8.33 1.40
C ALA A 221 21.51 8.53 1.65
N THR A 222 20.67 7.78 0.93
CA THR A 222 19.22 7.78 1.13
C THR A 222 18.84 7.26 2.51
N TYR A 223 19.49 6.20 2.99
CA TYR A 223 19.27 5.65 4.32
C TYR A 223 19.52 6.69 5.42
N GLN A 224 20.71 7.32 5.42
CA GLN A 224 21.05 8.32 6.45
C GLN A 224 20.14 9.55 6.41
N ALA A 225 19.67 9.94 5.22
CA ALA A 225 18.77 11.08 5.07
C ALA A 225 17.34 10.82 5.58
N LEU A 226 16.88 9.57 5.57
CA LEU A 226 15.47 9.23 5.79
C LEU A 226 15.19 8.45 7.08
N LYS A 227 16.12 7.65 7.60
CA LYS A 227 15.90 6.64 8.65
C LYS A 227 15.19 7.10 9.94
N ASP A 228 15.20 8.40 10.24
CA ASP A 228 14.63 8.97 11.47
C ASP A 228 13.33 9.77 11.24
N ARG A 229 12.71 9.64 10.05
CA ARG A 229 11.60 10.51 9.63
C ARG A 229 10.28 10.23 10.37
N LEU A 230 9.89 8.97 10.55
CA LEU A 230 8.65 8.58 11.23
C LEU A 230 8.97 7.70 12.45
N PRO A 231 9.38 8.28 13.58
CA PRO A 231 9.74 7.50 14.76
C PRO A 231 8.54 6.76 15.36
N GLY A 232 8.81 5.64 16.02
CA GLY A 232 7.83 4.85 16.77
C GLY A 232 7.34 3.61 16.03
N THR A 233 6.24 3.03 16.53
CA THR A 233 5.63 1.82 15.95
C THR A 233 4.16 2.04 15.65
N ALA A 234 3.63 1.27 14.70
CA ALA A 234 2.21 1.23 14.37
C ALA A 234 1.76 -0.20 14.08
N LEU A 235 0.43 -0.41 14.12
CA LEU A 235 -0.18 -1.67 13.69
C LEU A 235 -0.36 -1.67 12.18
N ARG A 236 -0.08 -2.80 11.54
CA ARG A 236 -0.34 -3.03 10.12
C ARG A 236 -1.82 -3.29 9.86
N PHE A 237 -2.45 -4.01 10.78
CA PHE A 237 -3.88 -4.32 10.80
C PHE A 237 -4.49 -3.73 12.06
N PRO A 238 -4.72 -2.41 12.12
CA PRO A 238 -5.25 -1.73 13.30
C PRO A 238 -6.67 -2.19 13.68
N GLU A 239 -7.43 -2.77 12.75
CA GLU A 239 -8.73 -3.39 13.01
C GLU A 239 -8.63 -4.68 13.86
N HIS A 240 -7.43 -5.27 13.97
CA HIS A 240 -7.17 -6.49 14.74
C HIS A 240 -6.03 -6.25 15.74
N PRO A 241 -6.22 -5.35 16.73
CA PRO A 241 -5.14 -4.90 17.61
C PRO A 241 -4.64 -5.97 18.59
N ASP A 242 -5.41 -7.03 18.80
CA ASP A 242 -5.06 -8.17 19.64
C ASP A 242 -4.38 -9.32 18.89
N ALA A 243 -4.40 -9.30 17.55
CA ALA A 243 -3.54 -10.15 16.75
C ALA A 243 -2.10 -9.63 16.84
N ALA A 244 -1.26 -10.29 17.64
CA ALA A 244 0.14 -9.92 17.82
C ALA A 244 0.96 -10.22 16.56
N LEU A 245 0.67 -11.34 15.90
CA LEU A 245 1.35 -11.79 14.69
C LEU A 245 0.32 -12.02 13.57
N ILE A 246 0.78 -11.87 12.34
CA ILE A 246 0.04 -12.08 11.11
C ILE A 246 0.66 -13.24 10.35
N VAL A 247 -0.16 -14.21 9.97
CA VAL A 247 0.20 -15.31 9.09
C VAL A 247 -0.37 -15.00 7.72
N HIS A 248 0.49 -14.66 6.77
CA HIS A 248 0.13 -14.41 5.39
C HIS A 248 0.33 -15.68 4.56
N CYS A 249 -0.72 -16.14 3.89
CA CYS A 249 -0.68 -17.32 3.04
C CYS A 249 -0.75 -16.92 1.57
N GLY A 250 -0.09 -17.69 0.70
CA GLY A 250 -0.04 -17.39 -0.74
C GLY A 250 -1.37 -17.58 -1.48
N ASN A 251 -2.32 -18.31 -0.92
CA ASN A 251 -3.66 -18.51 -1.48
C ASN A 251 -4.64 -19.01 -0.40
N GLU A 252 -5.94 -19.06 -0.74
CA GLU A 252 -7.01 -19.46 0.18
C GLU A 252 -6.89 -20.93 0.64
N ARG A 253 -6.40 -21.84 -0.22
CA ARG A 253 -6.20 -23.24 0.16
C ARG A 253 -5.13 -23.35 1.25
N THR A 254 -4.00 -22.67 1.07
CA THR A 254 -2.93 -22.62 2.08
C THR A 254 -3.42 -21.93 3.34
N ALA A 255 -4.22 -20.87 3.24
CA ALA A 255 -4.81 -20.20 4.41
C ALA A 255 -5.69 -21.15 5.23
N ALA A 256 -6.62 -21.86 4.58
CA ALA A 256 -7.51 -22.80 5.25
C ALA A 256 -6.77 -23.97 5.90
N SER A 257 -5.77 -24.56 5.22
CA SER A 257 -5.00 -25.67 5.79
C SER A 257 -4.10 -25.21 6.95
N THR A 258 -3.51 -24.02 6.84
CA THR A 258 -2.67 -23.41 7.88
C THR A 258 -3.49 -23.04 9.12
N GLU A 259 -4.65 -22.41 8.93
CA GLU A 259 -5.61 -22.10 10.01
C GLU A 259 -5.98 -23.37 10.79
N ALA A 260 -6.37 -24.44 10.08
CA ALA A 260 -6.72 -25.70 10.72
C ALA A 260 -5.55 -26.33 11.49
N ALA A 261 -4.32 -26.19 10.98
CA ALA A 261 -3.11 -26.67 11.66
C ALA A 261 -2.79 -25.87 12.92
N LEU A 262 -2.86 -24.54 12.85
CA LEU A 262 -2.65 -23.63 13.97
C LEU A 262 -3.67 -23.88 15.09
N VAL A 263 -4.95 -24.02 14.75
CA VAL A 263 -6.00 -24.35 15.73
C VAL A 263 -5.74 -25.70 16.40
N ARG A 264 -5.34 -26.73 15.63
CA ARG A 264 -4.96 -28.04 16.21
C ARG A 264 -3.73 -27.95 17.12
N ALA A 265 -2.80 -27.04 16.81
CA ALA A 265 -1.64 -26.76 17.64
C ALA A 265 -1.95 -25.88 18.85
N GLY A 266 -3.21 -25.46 19.04
CA GLY A 266 -3.68 -24.71 20.20
C GLY A 266 -3.50 -23.20 20.12
N PHE A 267 -3.26 -22.64 18.92
CA PHE A 267 -3.25 -21.19 18.73
C PHE A 267 -4.68 -20.63 18.69
N ASP A 268 -4.86 -19.41 19.21
CA ASP A 268 -6.03 -18.59 18.93
C ASP A 268 -5.83 -17.85 17.61
N VAL A 269 -6.66 -18.17 16.62
CA VAL A 269 -6.52 -17.74 15.23
C VAL A 269 -7.77 -16.99 14.80
N ARG A 270 -7.56 -15.86 14.11
CA ARG A 270 -8.64 -15.06 13.54
C ARG A 270 -8.41 -14.83 12.06
N ARG A 271 -9.46 -14.95 11.25
CA ARG A 271 -9.42 -14.45 9.88
C ARG A 271 -9.43 -12.93 9.91
N LEU A 272 -8.49 -12.29 9.21
CA LEU A 272 -8.41 -10.82 9.20
C LEU A 272 -9.48 -10.15 8.33
N GLN A 273 -10.26 -10.93 7.59
CA GLN A 273 -11.33 -10.42 6.73
C GLN A 273 -12.30 -9.53 7.51
N THR A 274 -12.41 -8.27 7.12
CA THR A 274 -13.59 -7.45 7.42
C THR A 274 -14.79 -8.11 6.73
N HIS A 275 -15.79 -8.53 7.50
CA HIS A 275 -17.03 -9.10 6.95
C HIS A 275 -17.54 -8.23 5.81
N LYS A 276 -17.84 -8.84 4.65
CA LYS A 276 -18.67 -8.18 3.63
C LYS A 276 -19.93 -7.70 4.34
N ALA A 277 -20.18 -6.39 4.36
CA ALA A 277 -21.49 -5.87 4.74
C ALA A 277 -22.51 -6.63 3.88
N GLN A 278 -23.41 -7.36 4.54
CA GLN A 278 -24.54 -7.98 3.88
C GLN A 278 -25.35 -6.83 3.25
N GLY A 279 -25.41 -6.82 1.91
CA GLY A 279 -26.29 -5.93 1.15
C GLY A 279 -27.75 -6.33 1.32
#